data_AF-A0A7S3XNF0-F1
#
_entry.id   AF-A0A7S3XNF0-F1
#
_cell.length_a   1.000
_cell.length_b   1.000
_cell.length_c   1.000
_cell.angle_alpha   90.00
_cell.angle_beta   90.00
_cell.angle_gamma   90.00
#
_symmetry.space_group_name_H-M   'P 1'
#
loop_
_entity.id
_entity.type
_entity.pdbx_description
1 polymer ?
#
loop_
_entity_poly.entity_id
_entity_poly.type
_entity_poly.pdbx_seq_one_letter_code
_entity_poly.pdbx_strand_id
1 'polypeptide(L)'
;GRLRALADQARAAARELKGLVSSELEAVLLKATRPTDLPVKDKHLDALLFCCSSTPQEFDVYTPVLKKLWAKANEGDWRSAVKAAFVIHSFARRGPGHHAAHLKSLPRTLSGQYCAKLRGNYFDAERLAFAGEEEGGEVAAYAKFARRYVEYALARARLFAPGFPELGPRGGGGDGDGGGDG
;
A
#
# COMPACT_ATOMS: atom_id res chain seq x y z
N GLY A 1 -24.66 -32.95 9.11
CA GLY A 1 -25.88 -32.16 8.84
C GLY A 1 -25.64 -31.26 7.65
N ARG A 2 -26.56 -31.23 6.66
CA ARG A 2 -26.43 -30.50 5.38
C ARG A 2 -25.93 -29.05 5.51
N LEU A 3 -26.27 -28.35 6.59
CA LEU A 3 -25.80 -26.99 6.88
C LEU A 3 -24.27 -26.88 7.08
N ARG A 4 -23.63 -27.86 7.70
CA ARG A 4 -22.16 -27.88 7.86
C ARG A 4 -21.46 -28.13 6.51
N ALA A 5 -22.01 -29.03 5.69
CA ALA A 5 -21.48 -29.31 4.36
C ALA A 5 -21.58 -28.11 3.41
N LEU A 6 -22.69 -27.36 3.46
CA LEU A 6 -22.85 -26.11 2.71
C LEU A 6 -21.88 -25.01 3.20
N ALA A 7 -21.68 -24.89 4.52
CA ALA A 7 -20.72 -23.95 5.08
C ALA A 7 -19.27 -24.27 4.67
N ASP A 8 -18.91 -25.55 4.61
CA ASP A 8 -17.56 -25.97 4.20
C ASP A 8 -17.35 -25.80 2.68
N GLN A 9 -18.37 -26.03 1.86
CA GLN A 9 -18.34 -25.71 0.43
C GLN A 9 -18.20 -24.20 0.17
N ALA A 10 -18.95 -23.37 0.90
CA ALA A 10 -18.82 -21.91 0.80
C ALA A 10 -17.41 -21.43 1.20
N ARG A 11 -16.83 -22.02 2.25
CA ARG A 11 -15.45 -21.73 2.67
C ARG A 11 -14.41 -22.17 1.63
N ALA A 12 -14.61 -23.31 0.97
CA ALA A 12 -13.72 -23.78 -0.07
C ALA A 12 -13.75 -22.83 -1.29
N ALA A 13 -14.94 -22.49 -1.78
CA ALA A 13 -15.12 -21.54 -2.89
C ALA A 13 -14.54 -20.15 -2.57
N ALA A 14 -14.76 -19.66 -1.34
CA ALA A 14 -14.16 -18.41 -0.85
C ALA A 14 -12.63 -18.42 -0.87
N ARG A 15 -12.00 -19.55 -0.51
CA ARG A 15 -10.54 -19.71 -0.55
C ARG A 15 -10.01 -19.77 -1.97
N GLU A 16 -10.68 -20.48 -2.87
CA GLU A 16 -10.27 -20.56 -4.28
C GLU A 16 -10.37 -19.20 -4.97
N LEU A 17 -11.47 -18.47 -4.78
CA LEU A 17 -11.63 -17.11 -5.30
C LEU A 17 -10.54 -16.18 -4.76
N LYS A 18 -10.25 -16.24 -3.45
CA LYS A 18 -9.14 -15.50 -2.85
C LYS A 18 -7.79 -15.88 -3.47
N GLY A 19 -7.58 -17.17 -3.76
CA GLY A 19 -6.36 -17.68 -4.40
C GLY A 19 -6.16 -17.11 -5.81
N LEU A 20 -7.20 -17.13 -6.64
CA LEU A 20 -7.17 -16.58 -8.00
C LEU A 20 -6.89 -15.07 -8.00
N VAL A 21 -7.66 -14.32 -7.21
CA VAL A 21 -7.46 -12.87 -7.05
C VAL A 21 -6.05 -12.56 -6.53
N SER A 22 -5.54 -13.35 -5.59
CA SER A 22 -4.18 -13.20 -5.07
C SER A 22 -3.09 -13.47 -6.10
N SER A 23 -3.29 -14.42 -7.03
CA SER A 23 -2.32 -14.76 -8.07
C SER A 23 -2.26 -13.68 -9.15
N GLU A 24 -3.41 -13.18 -9.58
CA GLU A 24 -3.49 -12.08 -10.55
C GLU A 24 -2.89 -10.80 -9.97
N LEU A 25 -3.25 -10.46 -8.73
CA LEU A 25 -2.69 -9.31 -8.00
C LEU A 25 -1.17 -9.40 -7.89
N GLU A 26 -0.64 -10.60 -7.59
CA GLU A 26 0.80 -10.81 -7.55
C GLU A 26 1.46 -10.59 -8.90
N ALA A 27 0.91 -11.15 -9.98
CA ALA A 27 1.46 -10.96 -11.32
C ALA A 27 1.50 -9.49 -11.73
N VAL A 28 0.45 -8.71 -11.40
CA VAL A 28 0.42 -7.26 -11.66
C VAL A 28 1.40 -6.52 -10.76
N LEU A 29 1.50 -6.88 -9.47
CA LEU A 29 2.45 -6.28 -8.52
C LEU A 29 3.89 -6.47 -8.99
N LEU A 30 4.26 -7.67 -9.45
CA LEU A 30 5.59 -7.94 -9.99
C LEU A 30 5.90 -7.10 -11.23
N LYS A 31 4.91 -6.88 -12.11
CA LYS A 31 5.05 -5.98 -13.26
C LYS A 31 5.20 -4.51 -12.83
N ALA A 32 4.44 -4.08 -11.83
CA ALA A 32 4.49 -2.71 -11.30
C ALA A 32 5.81 -2.39 -10.58
N THR A 33 6.43 -3.40 -9.95
CA THR A 33 7.63 -3.24 -9.10
C THR A 33 8.91 -3.77 -9.74
N ARG A 34 8.92 -3.98 -11.06
CA ARG A 34 10.13 -4.42 -11.78
C ARG A 34 11.26 -3.39 -11.60
N PRO A 35 12.52 -3.81 -11.32
CA PRO A 35 13.67 -2.92 -11.12
C PRO A 35 14.17 -2.34 -12.46
N THR A 36 13.38 -1.47 -13.06
CA THR A 36 13.73 -0.69 -14.25
C THR A 36 13.76 0.79 -13.89
N ASP A 37 14.45 1.61 -14.69
CA ASP A 37 14.45 3.08 -14.50
C ASP A 37 13.13 3.74 -14.95
N LEU A 38 12.22 2.98 -15.56
CA LEU A 38 10.91 3.48 -15.99
C LEU A 38 9.92 3.56 -14.83
N PRO A 39 9.01 4.55 -14.81
CA PRO A 39 7.99 4.67 -13.78
C PRO A 39 7.02 3.47 -13.78
N VAL A 40 6.27 3.33 -12.69
CA VAL A 40 5.15 2.38 -12.62
C VAL A 40 4.12 2.77 -13.68
N LYS A 41 3.73 1.84 -14.55
CA LYS A 41 2.73 2.10 -15.60
C LYS A 41 1.34 2.22 -14.97
N ASP A 42 0.57 3.22 -15.37
CA ASP A 42 -0.77 3.48 -14.85
C ASP A 42 -1.68 2.26 -14.95
N LYS A 43 -1.66 1.54 -16.07
CA LYS A 43 -2.45 0.30 -16.25
C LYS A 43 -2.21 -0.76 -15.17
N HIS A 44 -1.00 -0.85 -14.61
CA HIS A 44 -0.69 -1.79 -13.55
C HIS A 44 -1.16 -1.26 -12.19
N LEU A 45 -1.01 0.05 -11.99
CA LEU A 45 -1.48 0.71 -10.78
C LEU A 45 -3.02 0.67 -10.66
N ASP A 46 -3.72 0.98 -11.75
CA ASP A 46 -5.17 1.00 -11.81
C ASP A 46 -5.74 -0.41 -11.65
N ALA A 47 -5.10 -1.43 -12.22
CA ALA A 47 -5.48 -2.82 -11.99
C ALA A 47 -5.34 -3.22 -10.50
N LEU A 48 -4.23 -2.85 -9.84
CA LEU A 48 -4.06 -3.11 -8.40
C LEU A 48 -5.11 -2.39 -7.56
N LEU A 49 -5.36 -1.10 -7.84
CA LEU A 49 -6.37 -0.30 -7.16
C LEU A 49 -7.76 -0.92 -7.33
N PHE A 50 -8.13 -1.26 -8.57
CA PHE A 50 -9.41 -1.86 -8.91
C PHE A 50 -9.63 -3.20 -8.21
N CYS A 51 -8.68 -4.13 -8.30
CA CYS A 51 -8.81 -5.43 -7.65
C CYS A 51 -8.93 -5.29 -6.12
N CYS A 52 -8.15 -4.40 -5.51
CA CYS A 52 -8.22 -4.16 -4.07
C CYS A 52 -9.50 -3.41 -3.63
N SER A 53 -10.07 -2.54 -4.46
CA SER A 53 -11.32 -1.83 -4.17
C SER A 53 -12.56 -2.68 -4.41
N SER A 54 -12.52 -3.58 -5.40
CA SER A 54 -13.67 -4.40 -5.79
C SER A 54 -13.81 -5.67 -4.96
N THR A 55 -12.77 -6.04 -4.20
CA THR A 55 -12.83 -7.20 -3.32
C THR A 55 -13.49 -6.83 -2.00
N PRO A 56 -14.50 -7.59 -1.52
CA PRO A 56 -15.09 -7.37 -0.21
C PRO A 56 -14.05 -7.40 0.91
N GLN A 57 -14.17 -6.47 1.87
CA GLN A 57 -13.20 -6.26 2.94
C GLN A 57 -12.93 -7.55 3.77
N GLU A 58 -13.93 -8.41 3.91
CA GLU A 58 -13.87 -9.71 4.61
C GLU A 58 -12.82 -10.68 4.05
N PHE A 59 -12.43 -10.55 2.77
CA PHE A 59 -11.36 -11.37 2.21
C PHE A 59 -9.95 -10.88 2.53
N ASP A 60 -9.82 -9.63 3.02
CA ASP A 60 -8.56 -8.96 3.36
C ASP A 60 -7.45 -9.18 2.32
N VAL A 61 -7.62 -8.56 1.14
CA VAL A 61 -6.62 -8.60 0.06
C VAL A 61 -5.45 -7.64 0.30
N TYR A 62 -5.62 -6.64 1.15
CA TYR A 62 -4.56 -5.66 1.43
C TYR A 62 -3.41 -6.27 2.23
N THR A 63 -3.68 -7.09 3.24
CA THR A 63 -2.60 -7.74 4.02
C THR A 63 -1.58 -8.49 3.15
N PRO A 64 -1.96 -9.45 2.29
CA PRO A 64 -1.00 -10.16 1.45
C PRO A 64 -0.31 -9.23 0.44
N VAL A 65 -1.02 -8.28 -0.16
CA VAL A 65 -0.44 -7.30 -1.10
C VAL A 65 0.61 -6.43 -0.42
N LEU A 66 0.30 -5.88 0.75
CA LEU A 66 1.20 -5.04 1.55
C LEU A 66 2.45 -5.82 1.99
N LYS A 67 2.30 -7.09 2.42
CA LYS A 67 3.44 -7.97 2.73
C LYS A 67 4.32 -8.23 1.50
N LYS A 68 3.73 -8.41 0.32
CA LYS A 68 4.49 -8.59 -0.94
C LYS A 68 5.19 -7.31 -1.36
N LEU A 69 4.54 -6.15 -1.27
CA LEU A 69 5.18 -4.84 -1.54
C LEU A 69 6.35 -4.60 -0.59
N TRP A 70 6.22 -4.97 0.69
CA TRP A 70 7.33 -4.92 1.64
C TRP A 70 8.48 -5.83 1.24
N ALA A 71 8.18 -7.07 0.82
CA ALA A 71 9.20 -7.99 0.33
C ALA A 71 9.92 -7.43 -0.91
N LYS A 72 9.20 -6.81 -1.86
CA LYS A 72 9.78 -6.13 -3.02
C LYS A 72 10.73 -4.99 -2.62
N ALA A 73 10.37 -4.22 -1.59
CA ALA A 73 11.22 -3.15 -1.09
C ALA A 73 12.52 -3.67 -0.44
N ASN A 74 12.54 -4.92 0.02
CA ASN A 74 13.70 -5.57 0.66
C ASN A 74 14.56 -6.40 -0.32
N GLU A 75 14.34 -6.31 -1.62
CA GLU A 75 15.13 -7.08 -2.61
C GLU A 75 16.55 -6.52 -2.85
N GLY A 76 16.91 -5.41 -2.21
CA GLY A 76 18.23 -4.78 -2.37
C GLY A 76 18.32 -3.78 -3.53
N ASP A 77 17.31 -3.69 -4.40
CA ASP A 77 17.28 -2.67 -5.46
C ASP A 77 16.39 -1.47 -5.06
N TRP A 78 16.96 -0.27 -5.10
CA TRP A 78 16.27 0.96 -4.69
C TRP A 78 15.07 1.29 -5.59
N ARG A 79 15.07 0.89 -6.87
CA ARG A 79 13.96 1.14 -7.82
C ARG A 79 12.76 0.29 -7.45
N SER A 80 12.99 -0.98 -7.13
CA SER A 80 11.95 -1.88 -6.60
C SER A 80 11.31 -1.29 -5.34
N ALA A 81 12.12 -0.76 -4.42
CA ALA A 81 11.63 -0.13 -3.19
C ALA A 81 10.82 1.14 -3.44
N VAL A 82 11.32 2.06 -4.29
CA VAL A 82 10.59 3.28 -4.66
C VAL A 82 9.25 2.95 -5.31
N LYS A 83 9.22 1.96 -6.23
CA LYS A 83 7.98 1.53 -6.89
C LYS A 83 7.00 0.88 -5.91
N ALA A 84 7.50 0.04 -5.00
CA ALA A 84 6.66 -0.55 -3.96
C ALA A 84 6.05 0.52 -3.05
N ALA A 85 6.85 1.50 -2.60
CA ALA A 85 6.38 2.65 -1.83
C ALA A 85 5.36 3.49 -2.61
N PHE A 86 5.58 3.70 -3.91
CA PHE A 86 4.65 4.42 -4.76
C PHE A 86 3.28 3.75 -4.88
N VAL A 87 3.23 2.40 -4.94
CA VAL A 87 1.97 1.66 -4.92
C VAL A 87 1.26 1.83 -3.56
N ILE A 88 1.99 1.73 -2.44
CA ILE A 88 1.42 1.96 -1.09
C ILE A 88 0.85 3.38 -0.97
N HIS A 89 1.62 4.38 -1.39
CA HIS A 89 1.20 5.77 -1.41
C HIS A 89 -0.05 5.96 -2.29
N SER A 90 -0.10 5.28 -3.44
CA SER A 90 -1.26 5.35 -4.33
C SER A 90 -2.52 4.72 -3.72
N PHE A 91 -2.41 3.62 -2.98
CA PHE A 91 -3.53 3.09 -2.20
C PHE A 91 -4.03 4.11 -1.16
N ALA A 92 -3.12 4.77 -0.45
CA ALA A 92 -3.48 5.80 0.54
C ALA A 92 -4.10 7.06 -0.08
N ARG A 93 -3.76 7.38 -1.33
CA ARG A 93 -4.22 8.59 -2.05
C ARG A 93 -5.50 8.37 -2.85
N ARG A 94 -5.58 7.25 -3.59
CA ARG A 94 -6.61 6.94 -4.60
C ARG A 94 -7.54 5.81 -4.20
N GLY A 95 -7.27 5.12 -3.09
CA GLY A 95 -8.13 4.04 -2.61
C GLY A 95 -9.54 4.53 -2.29
N PRO A 96 -10.52 3.63 -2.22
CA PRO A 96 -11.88 4.03 -1.85
C PRO A 96 -11.93 4.36 -0.35
N GLY A 97 -12.73 5.38 0.01
CA GLY A 97 -12.85 5.86 1.39
C GLY A 97 -13.29 4.78 2.39
N HIS A 98 -14.15 3.84 1.97
CA HIS A 98 -14.61 2.74 2.83
C HIS A 98 -13.51 1.75 3.24
N HIS A 99 -12.39 1.68 2.50
CA HIS A 99 -11.21 0.89 2.89
C HIS A 99 -10.16 1.69 3.67
N ALA A 100 -10.36 3.00 3.86
CA ALA A 100 -9.36 3.87 4.48
C ALA A 100 -9.02 3.45 5.92
N ALA A 101 -10.02 3.06 6.72
CA ALA A 101 -9.79 2.58 8.08
C ALA A 101 -8.90 1.32 8.11
N HIS A 102 -9.12 0.41 7.16
CA HIS A 102 -8.33 -0.82 7.01
C HIS A 102 -6.90 -0.51 6.55
N LEU A 103 -6.75 0.35 5.54
CA LEU A 103 -5.45 0.79 5.04
C LEU A 103 -4.62 1.57 6.08
N LYS A 104 -5.27 2.27 7.01
CA LYS A 104 -4.60 2.95 8.13
C LYS A 104 -4.12 2.00 9.21
N SER A 105 -4.95 1.00 9.56
CA SER A 105 -4.65 0.07 10.64
C SER A 105 -3.58 -0.96 10.23
N LEU A 106 -3.62 -1.44 8.99
CA LEU A 106 -2.75 -2.53 8.52
C LEU A 106 -1.25 -2.23 8.64
N PRO A 107 -0.71 -1.08 8.18
CA PRO A 107 0.72 -0.80 8.33
C PRO A 107 1.17 -0.70 9.79
N ARG A 108 0.28 -0.33 10.71
CA ARG A 108 0.56 -0.30 12.16
C ARG A 108 0.55 -1.71 12.75
N THR A 109 -0.46 -2.51 12.40
CA THR A 109 -0.55 -3.91 12.84
C THR A 109 0.63 -4.74 12.32
N LEU A 110 0.96 -4.57 11.04
CA LEU A 110 2.04 -5.30 10.39
C LEU A 110 3.41 -4.88 10.94
N SER A 111 3.62 -3.61 11.34
CA SER A 111 4.88 -3.22 11.99
C SER A 111 5.16 -3.88 13.32
N GLY A 112 4.14 -4.42 13.99
CA GLY A 112 4.33 -5.26 15.18
C GLY A 112 4.58 -6.75 14.86
N GLN A 113 4.47 -7.16 13.60
CA GLN A 113 4.65 -8.55 13.19
C GLN A 113 6.08 -8.81 12.71
N TYR A 114 6.67 -9.90 13.19
CA TYR A 114 7.97 -10.37 12.72
C TYR A 114 7.85 -11.11 11.37
N CYS A 115 8.67 -10.72 10.41
CA CYS A 115 8.85 -11.40 9.13
C CYS A 115 10.06 -12.34 9.22
N ALA A 116 9.81 -13.64 9.35
CA ALA A 116 10.89 -14.65 9.42
C ALA A 116 11.81 -14.64 8.19
N LYS A 117 11.25 -14.40 6.99
CA LYS A 117 12.01 -14.36 5.73
C LYS A 117 13.02 -13.21 5.70
N LEU A 118 12.65 -12.05 6.25
CA LEU A 118 13.47 -10.84 6.27
C LEU A 118 14.21 -10.63 7.59
N ARG A 119 14.02 -11.54 8.56
CA ARG A 119 14.60 -11.49 9.91
C ARG A 119 14.40 -10.14 10.62
N GLY A 120 13.20 -9.58 10.49
CA GLY A 120 12.86 -8.28 11.06
C GLY A 120 11.37 -8.02 11.02
N ASN A 121 10.92 -6.93 11.63
CA ASN A 121 9.51 -6.55 11.60
C ASN A 121 9.12 -6.01 10.21
N TYR A 122 7.85 -6.16 9.82
CA TYR A 122 7.39 -5.50 8.59
C TYR A 122 7.48 -3.98 8.74
N PHE A 123 7.67 -3.27 7.63
CA PHE A 123 7.63 -1.80 7.60
C PHE A 123 8.64 -1.08 8.49
N ASP A 124 9.73 -1.74 8.82
CA ASP A 124 10.91 -1.16 9.46
C ASP A 124 11.85 -0.63 8.37
N ALA A 125 11.65 0.64 7.96
CA ALA A 125 12.36 1.25 6.86
C ALA A 125 13.86 1.42 7.12
N GLU A 126 14.27 1.53 8.39
CA GLU A 126 15.68 1.66 8.78
C GLU A 126 16.50 0.44 8.37
N ARG A 127 15.86 -0.74 8.33
CA ARG A 127 16.48 -2.03 8.01
C ARG A 127 16.57 -2.33 6.51
N LEU A 128 16.06 -1.45 5.65
CA LEU A 128 16.21 -1.60 4.21
C LEU A 128 17.70 -1.48 3.84
N ALA A 129 18.26 -2.48 3.19
CA ALA A 129 19.61 -2.42 2.65
C ALA A 129 19.54 -2.38 1.12
N PHE A 130 20.40 -1.57 0.49
CA PHE A 130 20.43 -1.41 -0.96
C PHE A 130 21.82 -1.76 -1.51
N ALA A 131 21.86 -2.47 -2.62
CA ALA A 131 23.10 -2.83 -3.31
C ALA A 131 23.81 -1.57 -3.82
N GLY A 132 25.13 -1.50 -3.62
CA GLY A 132 25.97 -0.37 -4.04
C GLY A 132 25.83 0.88 -3.17
N GLU A 133 25.10 0.82 -2.04
CA GLU A 133 24.99 1.97 -1.12
C GLU A 133 26.33 2.28 -0.42
N GLU A 134 27.08 1.26 -0.02
CA GLU A 134 28.37 1.40 0.68
C GLU A 134 29.49 1.94 -0.24
N GLU A 135 29.35 1.74 -1.55
CA GLU A 135 30.29 2.23 -2.56
C GLU A 135 30.18 3.75 -2.77
N GLY A 136 29.13 4.38 -2.24
CA GLY A 136 28.90 5.82 -2.31
C GLY A 136 28.34 6.30 -3.66
N GLY A 137 28.44 7.62 -3.89
CA GLY A 137 27.99 8.24 -5.15
C GLY A 137 26.46 8.35 -5.31
N GLU A 138 25.99 8.30 -6.56
CA GLU A 138 24.57 8.47 -6.88
C GLU A 138 23.68 7.36 -6.29
N VAL A 139 24.16 6.12 -6.25
CA VAL A 139 23.40 4.98 -5.73
C VAL A 139 23.08 5.17 -4.24
N ALA A 140 24.04 5.68 -3.45
CA ALA A 140 23.81 6.02 -2.06
C ALA A 140 22.74 7.13 -1.90
N ALA A 141 22.71 8.11 -2.80
CA ALA A 141 21.67 9.13 -2.80
C ALA A 141 20.28 8.55 -3.13
N TYR A 142 20.19 7.67 -4.12
CA TYR A 142 18.94 6.98 -4.46
C TYR A 142 18.47 6.05 -3.34
N ALA A 143 19.39 5.32 -2.70
CA ALA A 143 19.11 4.47 -1.54
C ALA A 143 18.53 5.29 -0.37
N LYS A 144 19.16 6.42 -0.04
CA LYS A 144 18.67 7.35 0.97
C LYS A 144 17.28 7.89 0.64
N PHE A 145 17.05 8.27 -0.62
CA PHE A 145 15.73 8.71 -1.08
C PHE A 145 14.69 7.59 -0.95
N ALA A 146 15.02 6.37 -1.39
CA ALA A 146 14.12 5.23 -1.33
C ALA A 146 13.67 4.95 0.11
N ARG A 147 14.61 4.96 1.06
CA ARG A 147 14.33 4.79 2.50
C ARG A 147 13.34 5.83 3.01
N ARG A 148 13.61 7.11 2.75
CA ARG A 148 12.73 8.23 3.15
C ARG A 148 11.37 8.18 2.48
N TYR A 149 11.32 7.78 1.21
CA TYR A 149 10.06 7.70 0.50
C TYR A 149 9.18 6.53 0.99
N VAL A 150 9.79 5.40 1.37
CA VAL A 150 9.08 4.30 2.04
C VAL A 150 8.50 4.77 3.38
N GLU A 151 9.29 5.45 4.22
CA GLU A 151 8.83 6.03 5.48
C GLU A 151 7.64 6.97 5.27
N TYR A 152 7.77 7.89 4.31
CA TYR A 152 6.70 8.83 3.95
C TYR A 152 5.44 8.08 3.50
N ALA A 153 5.54 7.10 2.59
CA ALA A 153 4.40 6.37 2.07
C ALA A 153 3.65 5.62 3.18
N LEU A 154 4.40 5.01 4.12
CA LEU A 154 3.83 4.33 5.28
C LEU A 154 3.17 5.31 6.25
N ALA A 155 3.80 6.45 6.54
CA ALA A 155 3.22 7.49 7.37
C ALA A 155 1.93 8.06 6.74
N ARG A 156 1.95 8.33 5.43
CA ARG A 156 0.80 8.81 4.67
C ARG A 156 -0.36 7.82 4.69
N ALA A 157 -0.08 6.52 4.59
CA ALA A 157 -1.08 5.47 4.69
C ALA A 157 -1.67 5.33 6.09
N ARG A 158 -0.86 5.52 7.15
CA ARG A 158 -1.29 5.42 8.55
C ARG A 158 -2.15 6.60 9.01
N LEU A 159 -1.82 7.82 8.57
CA LEU A 159 -2.38 9.05 9.12
C LEU A 159 -3.63 9.52 8.38
N PHE A 160 -3.63 9.45 7.05
CA PHE A 160 -4.61 10.17 6.23
C PHE A 160 -5.40 9.23 5.31
N ALA A 161 -6.71 9.43 5.22
CA ALA A 161 -7.51 8.76 4.21
C ALA A 161 -7.34 9.43 2.83
N PRO A 162 -7.80 8.77 1.77
CA PRO A 162 -8.02 9.40 0.46
C PRO A 162 -8.87 10.68 0.62
N GLY A 163 -8.44 11.79 0.04
CA GLY A 163 -9.14 13.08 0.12
C GLY A 163 -8.99 13.87 1.42
N PHE A 164 -8.26 13.35 2.42
CA PHE A 164 -8.02 14.02 3.71
C PHE A 164 -9.27 14.47 4.48
N PRO A 165 -10.33 13.63 4.61
CA PRO A 165 -11.53 13.99 5.37
C PRO A 165 -11.22 14.35 6.84
N GLU A 166 -10.09 13.89 7.39
CA GLU A 166 -9.65 14.19 8.75
C GLU A 166 -9.26 15.66 8.96
N LEU A 167 -8.96 16.38 7.87
CA LEU A 167 -8.60 17.80 7.94
C LEU A 167 -9.84 18.71 7.97
N GLY A 168 -11.04 18.13 7.89
CA GLY A 168 -12.31 18.86 7.79
C GLY A 168 -12.43 19.62 6.47
N PRO A 169 -13.58 20.29 6.24
CA PRO A 169 -13.63 21.32 5.21
C PRO A 169 -12.55 22.36 5.54
N ARG A 170 -11.73 22.74 4.54
CA ARG A 170 -10.82 23.88 4.69
C ARG A 170 -11.66 25.04 5.21
N GLY A 171 -11.44 25.43 6.46
CA GLY A 171 -12.16 26.53 7.05
C GLY A 171 -12.03 27.74 6.14
N GLY A 172 -13.14 28.12 5.51
CA GLY A 172 -13.30 29.45 4.95
C GLY A 172 -13.36 30.41 6.12
N GLY A 173 -12.20 30.78 6.66
CA GLY A 173 -12.05 31.96 7.47
C GLY A 173 -12.06 33.16 6.53
N GLY A 174 -13.18 33.85 6.51
CA GLY A 174 -13.43 35.01 5.66
C GLY A 174 -14.81 35.57 5.98
N ASP A 175 -14.95 36.10 7.19
CA ASP A 175 -16.01 37.02 7.58
C ASP A 175 -16.00 38.27 6.70
N GLY A 176 -17.19 38.81 6.43
CA GLY A 176 -17.39 40.23 6.10
C GLY A 176 -17.79 40.52 4.66
N ASP A 177 -19.08 40.59 4.39
CA ASP A 177 -19.61 41.86 3.88
C ASP A 177 -21.03 42.08 4.42
N GLY A 178 -21.16 43.14 5.21
CA GLY A 178 -22.44 43.70 5.60
C GLY A 178 -22.75 44.87 4.69
N GLY A 179 -23.92 44.84 4.09
CA GLY A 179 -24.52 45.93 3.31
C GLY A 179 -25.74 45.34 2.62
N GLY A 180 -26.98 45.57 3.05
CA GLY A 180 -27.54 46.89 3.25
C GLY A 180 -27.81 47.47 1.87
N ASP A 181 -29.02 47.23 1.34
CA ASP A 181 -29.73 48.17 0.46
C ASP A 181 -31.11 47.63 0.06
N GLY A 182 -32.12 48.50 0.24
CA GLY A 182 -33.34 48.58 -0.57
C GLY A 182 -34.59 47.89 -0.05
#